data_AF-A0A511HP79-F1
#
_entry.id   AF-A0A511HP79-F1
#
_cell.length_a   1.000
_cell.length_b   1.000
_cell.length_c   1.000
_cell.angle_alpha   90.00
_cell.angle_beta   90.00
_cell.angle_gamma   90.00
#
_symmetry.space_group_name_H-M   'P 1'
#
loop_
_entity.id
_entity.type
_entity.pdbx_description
1 polymer ?
#
loop_
_entity_poly.entity_id
_entity_poly.type
_entity_poly.pdbx_seq_one_letter_code
_entity_poly.pdbx_strand_id
1 'polypeptide(L)'
;MTACPQRLCADERCGKPVPQGKDYCGRACRKRVTERARWRRRRGTGRTKGTPVFIRNLRALTPPGLCVYCDAPLPGIRRYVCGERDCLRAYESDFRREQRAIARGEVPELVQVPEDSVVSECAAELRAGTQRLALQLDALRAGVRELCEQLSCEVRH
;
A
#
# COMPACT_ATOMS: atom_id res chain seq x y z
N MET A 1 -37.64 -39.60 -5.64
CA MET A 1 -36.72 -39.45 -4.48
C MET A 1 -35.44 -38.80 -4.96
N THR A 2 -35.34 -37.47 -4.89
CA THR A 2 -34.15 -36.72 -5.30
C THR A 2 -33.05 -36.92 -4.25
N ALA A 3 -31.97 -37.61 -4.63
CA ALA A 3 -30.80 -37.77 -3.79
C ALA A 3 -30.24 -36.39 -3.43
N CYS A 4 -30.20 -36.06 -2.13
CA CYS A 4 -29.62 -34.81 -1.66
C CYS A 4 -28.12 -34.81 -2.04
N PRO A 5 -27.62 -33.83 -2.80
CA PRO A 5 -26.25 -33.85 -3.29
C PRO A 5 -25.29 -33.89 -2.11
N GLN A 6 -24.51 -34.98 -2.01
CA GLN A 6 -23.49 -35.11 -0.99
C GLN A 6 -22.41 -34.06 -1.28
N ARG A 7 -22.31 -33.05 -0.40
CA ARG A 7 -21.24 -32.05 -0.49
C ARG A 7 -19.90 -32.77 -0.38
N LEU A 8 -18.93 -32.35 -1.17
CA LEU A 8 -17.56 -32.84 -1.10
C LEU A 8 -16.74 -32.02 -0.10
N CYS A 9 -15.69 -32.63 0.45
CA CYS A 9 -14.77 -31.95 1.34
C CYS A 9 -14.20 -30.68 0.69
N ALA A 10 -14.18 -29.57 1.44
CA ALA A 10 -13.57 -28.31 1.04
C ALA A 10 -12.04 -28.36 0.87
N ASP A 11 -11.40 -29.51 1.10
CA ASP A 11 -10.03 -29.74 0.69
C ASP A 11 -10.09 -30.23 -0.75
N GLU A 12 -9.67 -29.39 -1.70
CA GLU A 12 -9.60 -29.68 -3.15
C GLU A 12 -8.86 -31.00 -3.47
N ARG A 13 -8.09 -31.53 -2.51
CA ARG A 13 -7.36 -32.81 -2.62
C ARG A 13 -8.03 -34.00 -1.90
N CYS A 14 -9.06 -33.82 -1.07
CA CYS A 14 -9.71 -34.93 -0.33
C CYS A 14 -10.75 -35.66 -1.19
N GLY A 15 -11.56 -34.95 -1.99
CA GLY A 15 -12.60 -35.54 -2.86
C GLY A 15 -13.70 -36.37 -2.15
N LYS A 16 -13.57 -36.63 -0.85
CA LYS A 16 -14.50 -37.46 -0.07
C LYS A 16 -15.80 -36.70 0.25
N PRO A 17 -16.94 -37.40 0.32
CA PRO A 17 -18.19 -36.82 0.78
C PRO A 17 -18.07 -36.36 2.24
N VAL A 18 -18.73 -35.26 2.57
CA VAL A 18 -18.80 -34.72 3.95
C VAL A 18 -20.15 -34.97 4.61
N PRO A 19 -20.16 -35.21 5.93
CA PRO A 19 -21.41 -35.22 6.70
C PRO A 19 -22.12 -33.86 6.59
N GLN A 20 -23.45 -33.87 6.63
CA GLN A 20 -24.24 -32.64 6.63
C GLN A 20 -23.79 -31.68 7.76
N GLY A 21 -23.69 -30.39 7.43
CA GLY A 21 -23.26 -29.35 8.36
C GLY A 21 -21.75 -29.22 8.59
N LYS A 22 -20.91 -29.99 7.89
CA LYS A 22 -19.44 -29.90 8.00
C LYS A 22 -18.79 -29.60 6.64
N ASP A 23 -17.75 -28.77 6.65
CA ASP A 23 -17.00 -28.43 5.43
C ASP A 23 -15.86 -29.42 5.13
N TYR A 24 -15.42 -30.23 6.11
CA TYR A 24 -14.27 -31.11 5.96
C TYR A 24 -14.56 -32.57 6.30
N CYS A 25 -14.02 -33.49 5.51
CA CYS A 25 -14.18 -34.95 5.63
C CYS A 25 -13.61 -35.48 6.97
N GLY A 26 -12.73 -34.72 7.64
CA GLY A 26 -12.20 -35.04 8.95
C GLY A 26 -11.19 -34.01 9.48
N ARG A 27 -10.68 -34.25 10.70
CA ARG A 27 -9.69 -33.37 11.36
C ARG A 27 -8.41 -33.20 10.53
N ALA A 28 -7.98 -34.25 9.83
CA ALA A 28 -6.78 -34.22 8.99
C ALA A 28 -6.89 -33.20 7.85
N CYS A 29 -8.01 -33.16 7.12
CA CYS A 29 -8.21 -32.22 6.02
C CYS A 29 -8.35 -30.78 6.49
N ARG A 30 -9.05 -30.56 7.61
CA ARG A 30 -9.10 -29.25 8.27
C ARG A 30 -7.69 -28.76 8.64
N LYS A 31 -6.85 -29.64 9.21
CA LYS A 31 -5.46 -29.31 9.59
C LYS A 31 -4.62 -28.97 8.36
N ARG A 32 -4.67 -29.78 7.29
CA ARG A 32 -3.95 -29.51 6.02
C ARG A 32 -4.32 -28.18 5.37
N VAL A 33 -5.61 -27.83 5.35
CA VAL A 33 -6.07 -26.54 4.79
C VAL A 33 -5.63 -25.37 5.69
N THR A 34 -5.74 -25.54 7.02
CA THR A 34 -5.28 -24.53 7.99
C THR A 34 -3.77 -24.30 7.92
N GLU A 35 -2.98 -25.35 7.79
CA GLU A 35 -1.52 -25.28 7.64
C GLU A 35 -1.13 -24.65 6.31
N ARG A 36 -1.77 -25.02 5.20
CA ARG A 36 -1.59 -24.33 3.91
C ARG A 36 -1.92 -22.84 4.02
N ALA A 37 -3.01 -22.48 4.68
CA ALA A 37 -3.37 -21.08 4.90
C ALA A 37 -2.32 -20.34 5.77
N ARG A 38 -1.82 -20.97 6.85
CA ARG A 38 -0.74 -20.42 7.69
C ARG A 38 0.56 -20.28 6.93
N TRP A 39 0.93 -21.27 6.14
CA TRP A 39 2.15 -21.27 5.32
C TRP A 39 2.09 -20.19 4.24
N ARG A 40 0.94 -20.04 3.56
CA ARG A 40 0.69 -18.94 2.63
C ARG A 40 0.81 -17.58 3.34
N ARG A 41 0.24 -17.41 4.54
CA ARG A 41 0.40 -16.17 5.35
C ARG A 41 1.87 -15.88 5.68
N ARG A 42 2.64 -16.89 6.10
CA ARG A 42 4.07 -16.74 6.44
C ARG A 42 4.95 -16.39 5.24
N ARG A 43 4.61 -16.89 4.05
CA ARG A 43 5.32 -16.57 2.80
C ARG A 43 4.80 -15.31 2.09
N GLY A 44 3.87 -14.56 2.69
CA GLY A 44 3.25 -13.39 2.05
C GLY A 44 2.34 -13.70 0.86
N THR A 45 2.14 -14.97 0.51
CA THR A 45 1.28 -15.42 -0.61
C THR A 45 -0.16 -15.72 -0.19
N GLY A 46 -0.46 -15.62 1.10
CA GLY A 46 -1.81 -15.77 1.62
C GLY A 46 -2.44 -14.40 1.74
N ARG A 47 -3.34 -14.05 0.79
CA ARG A 47 -4.18 -12.82 0.75
C ARG A 47 -4.00 -11.99 2.02
N THR A 48 -2.90 -11.23 2.07
CA THR A 48 -2.90 -10.01 2.85
C THR A 48 -4.07 -9.26 2.23
N LYS A 49 -5.14 -9.03 3.01
CA LYS A 49 -6.12 -8.03 2.64
C LYS A 49 -5.37 -6.70 2.70
N GLY A 50 -4.49 -6.46 1.74
CA GLY A 50 -3.94 -5.15 1.49
C GLY A 50 -5.14 -4.23 1.34
N THR A 51 -5.06 -3.07 1.95
CA THR A 51 -6.06 -2.02 1.74
C THR A 51 -6.25 -1.84 0.24
N PRO A 52 -7.48 -2.02 -0.29
CA PRO A 52 -7.78 -1.83 -1.71
C PRO A 52 -7.20 -0.53 -2.25
N VAL A 53 -6.78 -0.52 -3.51
CA VAL A 53 -6.17 0.67 -4.13
C VAL A 53 -7.14 1.84 -4.10
N PHE A 54 -8.43 1.59 -4.39
CA PHE A 54 -9.45 2.64 -4.31
C PHE A 54 -9.59 3.23 -2.89
N ILE A 55 -9.41 2.44 -1.83
CA ILE A 55 -9.44 2.94 -0.46
C ILE A 55 -8.22 3.81 -0.16
N ARG A 56 -7.05 3.47 -0.71
CA ARG A 56 -5.86 4.32 -0.59
C ARG A 56 -6.08 5.67 -1.28
N ASN A 57 -6.65 5.66 -2.48
CA ASN A 57 -6.96 6.87 -3.24
C ASN A 57 -7.98 7.76 -2.51
N LEU A 58 -9.09 7.18 -2.03
CA LEU A 58 -10.09 7.94 -1.28
C LEU A 58 -9.55 8.48 0.05
N ARG A 59 -8.66 7.72 0.71
CA ARG A 59 -8.00 8.17 1.95
C ARG A 59 -7.01 9.31 1.76
N ALA A 60 -6.44 9.47 0.58
CA ALA A 60 -5.62 10.65 0.29
C ALA A 60 -6.44 11.93 0.24
N LEU A 61 -7.73 11.83 -0.13
CA LEU A 61 -8.64 12.96 -0.25
C LEU A 61 -9.45 13.22 1.04
N THR A 62 -9.53 12.24 1.93
CA THR A 62 -10.39 12.29 3.13
C THR A 62 -9.57 12.34 4.42
N PRO A 63 -9.83 13.30 5.33
CA PRO A 63 -9.17 13.38 6.63
C PRO A 63 -9.29 12.09 7.47
N PRO A 64 -8.30 11.84 8.37
CA PRO A 64 -8.35 10.70 9.27
C PRO A 64 -9.56 10.80 10.22
N GLY A 65 -10.13 9.64 10.59
CA GLY A 65 -11.28 9.58 11.49
C GLY A 65 -12.64 9.78 10.82
N LEU A 66 -12.68 10.16 9.54
CA LEU A 66 -13.91 10.33 8.77
C LEU A 66 -14.16 9.18 7.78
N CYS A 67 -15.42 9.02 7.36
CA CYS A 67 -15.87 8.12 6.33
C CYS A 67 -15.43 8.61 4.96
N VAL A 68 -14.84 7.72 4.16
CA VAL A 68 -14.32 8.05 2.81
C VAL A 68 -15.40 8.36 1.76
N TYR A 69 -16.68 8.32 2.12
CA TYR A 69 -17.82 8.54 1.20
C TYR A 69 -18.75 9.68 1.60
N CYS A 70 -18.81 10.05 2.89
CA CYS A 70 -19.79 11.02 3.38
C CYS A 70 -19.24 11.95 4.48
N ASP A 71 -17.94 11.89 4.77
CA ASP A 71 -17.25 12.68 5.79
C ASP A 71 -17.80 12.55 7.22
N ALA A 72 -18.74 11.63 7.46
CA ALA A 72 -19.24 11.34 8.80
C ALA A 72 -18.14 10.66 9.65
N PRO A 73 -18.08 10.93 10.97
CA PRO A 73 -17.10 10.31 11.86
C PRO A 73 -17.24 8.78 11.88
N LEU A 74 -16.09 8.10 11.92
CA LEU A 74 -16.06 6.65 11.97
C LEU A 74 -16.35 6.12 13.38
N PRO A 75 -17.23 5.11 13.52
CA PRO A 75 -17.35 4.39 14.78
C PRO A 75 -16.07 3.58 15.04
N GLY A 76 -15.60 3.54 16.29
CA GLY A 76 -14.22 3.16 16.66
C GLY A 76 -13.70 1.78 16.19
N ILE A 77 -14.56 0.87 15.72
CA ILE A 77 -14.15 -0.43 15.17
C ILE A 77 -13.91 -0.37 13.64
N ARG A 78 -14.50 0.62 12.95
CA ARG A 78 -14.47 0.73 11.48
C ARG A 78 -13.31 1.60 11.03
N ARG A 79 -12.58 1.15 10.00
CA ARG A 79 -11.37 1.82 9.49
C ARG A 79 -11.62 2.81 8.33
N TYR A 80 -12.67 2.61 7.54
CA TYR A 80 -12.84 3.34 6.26
C TYR A 80 -14.25 3.91 6.02
N VAL A 81 -15.30 3.20 6.47
CA VAL A 81 -16.70 3.54 6.15
C VAL A 81 -17.53 3.63 7.44
N CYS A 82 -18.38 4.65 7.57
CA CYS A 82 -19.20 4.90 8.78
C CYS A 82 -20.21 3.78 9.06
N GLY A 83 -20.79 3.20 8.01
CA GLY A 83 -21.73 2.09 8.10
C GLY A 83 -23.14 2.38 7.63
N GLU A 84 -23.43 3.62 7.27
CA GLU A 84 -24.61 3.98 6.50
C GLU A 84 -24.73 3.11 5.27
N ARG A 85 -25.97 2.72 4.98
CA ARG A 85 -26.31 1.78 3.91
C ARG A 85 -25.75 2.25 2.56
N ASP A 86 -25.81 3.54 2.29
CA ASP A 86 -25.38 4.11 1.01
C ASP A 86 -23.84 4.12 0.89
N CYS A 87 -23.13 4.37 1.99
CA CYS A 87 -21.67 4.30 2.03
C CYS A 87 -21.15 2.86 1.90
N LEU A 88 -21.87 1.89 2.49
CA LEU A 88 -21.57 0.46 2.31
C LEU A 88 -21.82 -0.01 0.88
N ARG A 89 -22.89 0.48 0.23
CA ARG A 89 -23.18 0.20 -1.19
C ARG A 89 -22.11 0.78 -2.10
N ALA A 90 -21.68 2.02 -1.85
CA ALA A 90 -20.60 2.64 -2.60
C ALA A 90 -19.30 1.84 -2.47
N TYR A 91 -18.93 1.46 -1.25
CA TYR A 91 -17.78 0.59 -0.97
C TYR A 91 -17.83 -0.73 -1.74
N GLU A 92 -18.98 -1.42 -1.72
CA GLU A 92 -19.12 -2.70 -2.41
C GLU A 92 -19.02 -2.54 -3.93
N SER A 93 -19.58 -1.45 -4.48
CA SER A 93 -19.50 -1.11 -5.89
C SER A 93 -18.04 -0.91 -6.33
N ASP A 94 -17.29 -0.08 -5.60
CA ASP A 94 -15.89 0.21 -5.90
C ASP A 94 -15.01 -1.03 -5.74
N PHE A 95 -15.25 -1.82 -4.69
CA PHE A 95 -14.54 -3.08 -4.49
C PHE A 95 -14.78 -4.05 -5.65
N ARG A 96 -16.04 -4.19 -6.11
CA ARG A 96 -16.36 -5.04 -7.27
C ARG A 96 -15.73 -4.50 -8.55
N ARG A 97 -15.68 -3.17 -8.73
CA ARG A 97 -15.03 -2.54 -9.89
C ARG A 97 -13.54 -2.85 -9.93
N GLU A 98 -12.85 -2.69 -8.81
CA GLU A 98 -11.42 -2.99 -8.67
C GLU A 98 -11.14 -4.50 -8.88
N GLN A 99 -11.94 -5.39 -8.28
CA GLN A 99 -11.77 -6.84 -8.49
C GLN A 99 -11.97 -7.24 -9.96
N ARG A 100 -12.90 -6.59 -10.69
CA ARG A 100 -13.09 -6.83 -12.14
C ARG A 100 -11.89 -6.34 -12.95
N ALA A 101 -11.33 -5.18 -12.61
CA ALA A 101 -10.12 -4.66 -13.25
C ALA A 101 -8.94 -5.63 -13.07
N ILE A 102 -8.68 -6.05 -11.84
CA ILE A 102 -7.64 -7.04 -11.53
C ILE A 102 -7.87 -8.35 -12.30
N ALA A 103 -9.11 -8.83 -12.38
CA ALA A 103 -9.44 -10.05 -13.11
C ALA A 103 -9.20 -9.93 -14.63
N ARG A 104 -9.27 -8.72 -15.19
CA ARG A 104 -8.90 -8.42 -16.58
C ARG A 104 -7.41 -8.19 -16.79
N GLY A 105 -6.61 -8.27 -15.73
CA GLY A 105 -5.17 -7.97 -15.77
C GLY A 105 -4.86 -6.47 -15.78
N GLU A 106 -5.85 -5.62 -15.52
CA GLU A 106 -5.62 -4.19 -15.34
C GLU A 106 -4.98 -3.97 -13.97
N VAL A 107 -3.85 -3.26 -13.93
CA VAL A 107 -3.24 -2.81 -12.69
C VAL A 107 -4.06 -1.62 -12.21
N PRO A 108 -4.72 -1.67 -11.04
CA PRO A 108 -5.42 -0.51 -10.51
C PRO A 108 -4.39 0.58 -10.24
N GLU A 109 -4.41 1.65 -11.03
CA GLU A 109 -3.54 2.79 -10.81
C GLU A 109 -3.87 3.42 -9.45
N LEU A 110 -2.85 3.55 -8.60
CA LEU A 110 -2.90 4.50 -7.51
C LEU A 110 -3.10 5.86 -8.17
N VAL A 111 -4.14 6.60 -7.77
CA VAL A 111 -4.16 8.03 -8.04
C VAL A 111 -2.94 8.55 -7.31
N GLN A 112 -1.89 8.85 -8.07
CA GLN A 112 -0.78 9.62 -7.55
C GLN A 112 -1.42 10.90 -7.07
N VAL A 113 -1.53 11.03 -5.75
CA VAL A 113 -1.67 12.35 -5.14
C VAL A 113 -0.53 13.14 -5.75
N PRO A 114 -0.78 14.28 -6.42
CA PRO A 114 0.30 15.03 -7.00
C PRO A 114 1.23 15.44 -5.87
N GLU A 115 2.31 14.69 -5.68
CA GLU A 115 3.52 15.12 -4.99
C GLU A 115 4.17 16.30 -5.72
N ASP A 116 3.61 16.72 -6.87
CA ASP A 116 4.13 17.70 -7.79
C ASP A 116 4.21 19.13 -7.25
N SER A 117 3.57 19.47 -6.13
CA SER A 117 3.75 20.80 -5.52
C SER A 117 4.90 20.81 -4.51
N VAL A 118 4.85 19.96 -3.49
CA VAL A 118 5.84 20.00 -2.39
C VAL A 118 7.19 19.40 -2.79
N VAL A 119 7.19 18.35 -3.64
CA VAL A 119 8.45 17.72 -4.10
C VAL A 119 9.12 18.57 -5.17
N SER A 120 8.35 19.26 -6.02
CA SER A 120 8.90 20.19 -7.02
C SER A 120 9.52 21.43 -6.38
N GLU A 121 8.83 22.04 -5.40
CA GLU A 121 9.35 23.17 -4.62
C GLU A 121 10.60 22.75 -3.82
N CYS A 122 10.55 21.63 -3.10
CA CYS A 122 11.73 21.10 -2.40
C CYS A 122 12.90 20.80 -3.35
N ALA A 123 12.63 20.25 -4.54
CA ALA A 123 13.67 19.96 -5.53
C ALA A 123 14.26 21.23 -6.18
N ALA A 124 13.46 22.28 -6.33
CA ALA A 124 13.95 23.59 -6.77
C ALA A 124 14.81 24.25 -5.69
N GLU A 125 14.38 24.21 -4.42
CA GLU A 125 15.14 24.74 -3.29
C GLU A 125 16.45 24.00 -3.06
N LEU A 126 16.46 22.66 -3.15
CA LEU A 126 17.67 21.84 -3.08
C LEU A 126 18.66 22.18 -4.21
N ARG A 127 18.18 22.36 -5.44
CA ARG A 127 19.03 22.79 -6.58
C ARG A 127 19.61 24.19 -6.37
N ALA A 128 18.80 25.13 -5.91
CA ALA A 128 19.27 26.49 -5.59
C ALA A 128 20.26 26.50 -4.41
N GLY A 129 20.03 25.67 -3.40
CA GLY A 129 20.92 25.50 -2.25
C GLY A 129 22.27 24.91 -2.66
N THR A 130 22.26 23.84 -3.46
CA THR A 130 23.50 23.21 -3.98
C THR A 130 24.30 24.13 -4.87
N GLN A 131 23.65 24.94 -5.73
CA GLN A 131 24.36 25.94 -6.55
C GLN A 131 25.01 27.03 -5.70
N ARG A 132 24.32 27.55 -4.67
CA ARG A 132 24.91 28.53 -3.74
C ARG A 132 26.10 27.96 -2.99
N LEU A 133 26.00 26.71 -2.53
CA LEU A 133 27.08 26.04 -1.83
C LEU A 133 28.31 25.82 -2.75
N ALA A 134 28.09 25.47 -4.02
CA ALA A 134 29.16 25.30 -5.00
C ALA A 134 29.94 26.62 -5.20
N LEU A 135 29.25 27.74 -5.38
CA LEU A 135 29.88 29.06 -5.49
C LEU A 135 30.69 29.43 -4.24
N GLN A 136 30.17 29.14 -3.05
CA GLN A 136 30.89 29.38 -1.80
C GLN A 136 32.15 28.51 -1.67
N LEU A 137 32.09 27.25 -2.10
CA LEU A 137 33.23 26.34 -2.09
C LEU A 137 34.30 26.77 -3.10
N ASP A 138 33.90 27.25 -4.28
CA ASP A 138 34.84 27.75 -5.28
C ASP A 138 35.52 29.04 -4.82
N ALA A 139 34.78 29.97 -4.21
CA ALA A 139 35.35 31.16 -3.59
C ALA A 139 36.32 30.82 -2.45
N LEU A 140 35.97 29.86 -1.60
CA LEU A 140 36.85 29.38 -0.53
C LEU A 140 38.14 28.76 -1.11
N ARG A 141 38.03 27.95 -2.17
CA ARG A 141 39.18 27.36 -2.85
C ARG A 141 40.09 28.41 -3.46
N ALA A 142 39.53 29.46 -4.06
CA ALA A 142 40.31 30.58 -4.58
C ALA A 142 41.06 31.30 -3.46
N GLY A 143 40.39 31.63 -2.36
CA GLY A 143 41.02 32.28 -1.21
C GLY A 143 42.12 31.43 -0.56
N VAL A 144 41.95 30.10 -0.48
CA VAL A 144 43.02 29.21 -0.01
C VAL A 144 44.22 29.23 -0.93
N ARG A 145 44.02 29.25 -2.26
CA ARG A 145 45.14 29.36 -3.23
C ARG A 145 45.89 30.68 -3.08
N GLU A 146 45.17 31.80 -2.99
CA GLU A 146 45.78 33.12 -2.78
C GLU A 146 46.58 33.15 -1.46
N LEU A 147 46.03 32.61 -0.37
CA LEU A 147 46.74 32.51 0.90
C LEU A 147 48.01 31.64 0.79
N CYS A 148 47.93 30.50 0.11
CA CYS A 148 49.08 29.63 -0.12
C CYS A 148 50.16 30.34 -0.97
N GLU A 149 49.77 31.12 -1.98
CA GLU A 149 50.69 31.92 -2.80
C GLU A 149 51.39 33.00 -1.97
N GLN A 150 50.63 33.75 -1.15
CA GLN A 150 51.17 34.76 -0.24
C GLN A 150 52.19 34.16 0.73
N LEU A 151 51.84 33.08 1.42
CA LEU A 151 52.73 32.39 2.36
C LEU A 151 53.97 31.80 1.66
N SER A 152 53.83 31.31 0.43
CA SER A 152 54.96 30.79 -0.35
C SER A 152 55.92 31.89 -0.82
N CYS A 153 55.42 33.11 -0.99
CA CYS A 153 56.24 34.29 -1.30
C CYS A 153 56.95 34.84 -0.06
N GLU A 154 56.30 34.83 1.10
CA GLU A 154 56.90 35.29 2.36
C GLU A 154 58.04 34.39 2.86
N VAL A 155 57.99 33.08 2.60
CA VAL A 155 59.05 32.12 3.01
C VAL A 155 60.30 32.20 2.11
N ARG A 156 60.24 32.91 0.96
CA ARG A 156 61.35 33.04 0.00
C ARG A 156 62.16 34.34 0.14
N HIS A 157 61.78 35.21 1.08
CA HIS A 157 62.53 36.42 1.46
C HIS A 157 63.12 36.26 2.86
#